data_AF-A0A9L0JUN5-F1
#
_entry.id   AF-A0A9L0JUN5-F1
#
_cell.length_a   1.000
_cell.length_b   1.000
_cell.length_c   1.000
_cell.angle_alpha   90.00
_cell.angle_beta   90.00
_cell.angle_gamma   90.00
#
_symmetry.space_group_name_H-M   'P 1'
#
loop_
_entity.id
_entity.type
_entity.pdbx_description
1 polymer ?
#
loop_
_entity_poly.entity_id
_entity_poly.type
_entity_poly.pdbx_seq_one_letter_code
_entity_poly.pdbx_strand_id
1 'polypeptide(L)'
;MALDVLTVEPLHQGPDINRIRLMTEPSKKPASPPNLLVPSSTKLTTIEAKRIMSVLDETIHKVQLVTLLSHVASGNKDLERMLGEGIMKAVREHEELCQLLLDNVSYLQRKERQVQEEEELEEERVLWDRRLSIELQKSALLPLKRQVRESTKNTLRLLLSNPQAASLLQTQTLGRRAGAQRLVDSLMELRGFLFEKLLTSPMEARDKAQFIQDIRKQNRRNQETINDLERELAASMKNRDAEVEKENFVIQELKNHLQQVLRFSDSSLLRTKQEAEKQQKADFRASQARVAKIQQELLLLRSQFHSLVMENREAEQALRKVPGAAGGRGQWSRQGRGGGGGRFSHGRPAPAPRETSPRRRVRDHQRPSCARTSQRASPGG
;
A
#
# COMPACT_ATOMS: atom_id res chain seq x y z
N MET A 1 40.59 29.86 -9.56
CA MET A 1 40.72 28.66 -10.40
C MET A 1 40.15 27.50 -9.59
N ALA A 2 38.84 27.29 -9.59
CA ALA A 2 38.07 26.68 -10.68
C ALA A 2 38.34 25.17 -10.75
N LEU A 3 37.48 24.40 -10.07
CA LEU A 3 37.34 22.96 -10.23
C LEU A 3 36.05 22.74 -11.03
N ASP A 4 36.14 22.29 -12.27
CA ASP A 4 34.98 22.07 -13.12
C ASP A 4 34.21 20.82 -12.68
N VAL A 5 33.04 21.04 -12.08
CA VAL A 5 32.09 19.97 -11.74
C VAL A 5 31.27 19.64 -12.98
N LEU A 6 31.76 18.66 -13.76
CA LEU A 6 31.02 18.08 -14.89
C LEU A 6 29.79 17.32 -14.38
N THR A 7 28.66 18.02 -14.31
CA THR A 7 27.34 17.44 -14.03
C THR A 7 26.84 16.70 -15.26
N VAL A 8 26.90 15.37 -15.23
CA VAL A 8 26.34 14.51 -16.29
C VAL A 8 24.84 14.35 -16.04
N GLU A 9 24.01 14.88 -16.94
CA GLU A 9 22.54 14.69 -16.91
C GLU A 9 22.16 13.23 -17.16
N PRO A 10 21.33 12.61 -16.30
CA PRO A 10 20.74 11.30 -16.58
C PRO A 10 19.57 11.46 -17.58
N LEU A 11 19.84 11.26 -18.89
CA LEU A 11 18.84 11.25 -19.96
C LEU A 11 17.92 10.01 -19.89
N HIS A 12 17.10 9.89 -18.84
CA HIS A 12 16.04 8.89 -18.69
C HIS A 12 14.79 9.51 -18.06
N GLN A 13 14.00 10.23 -18.86
CA GLN A 13 12.60 10.50 -18.50
C GLN A 13 11.82 9.19 -18.55
N GLY A 14 11.34 8.73 -17.39
CA GLY A 14 10.36 7.64 -17.33
C GLY A 14 8.99 8.11 -17.84
N PRO A 15 8.08 7.19 -18.26
CA PRO A 15 6.76 7.58 -18.75
C PRO A 15 5.91 8.27 -17.68
N ASP A 16 5.33 9.43 -18.01
CA ASP A 16 4.47 10.20 -17.11
C ASP A 16 3.22 9.42 -16.66
N ILE A 17 3.20 9.00 -15.40
CA ILE A 17 2.02 8.41 -14.74
C ILE A 17 1.05 9.55 -14.31
N ASN A 18 0.70 10.43 -15.26
CA ASN A 18 0.00 11.70 -15.00
C ASN A 18 -1.11 12.00 -16.02
N ARG A 19 -2.00 11.03 -16.30
CA ARG A 19 -3.22 11.33 -17.09
C ARG A 19 -4.47 10.48 -16.82
N ILE A 20 -4.68 10.03 -15.57
CA ILE A 20 -6.01 9.60 -15.14
C ILE A 20 -6.92 10.84 -15.09
N ARG A 21 -7.76 11.01 -16.11
CA ARG A 21 -8.68 12.14 -16.24
C ARG A 21 -9.88 11.93 -15.31
N LEU A 22 -9.76 12.38 -14.07
CA LEU A 22 -10.87 12.40 -13.09
C LEU A 22 -12.02 13.29 -13.59
N MET A 23 -12.98 12.68 -14.30
CA MET A 23 -14.23 13.30 -14.73
C MET A 23 -15.33 13.08 -13.70
N THR A 24 -15.04 13.44 -12.44
CA THR A 24 -16.01 13.49 -11.34
C THR A 24 -16.27 14.94 -10.98
N GLU A 25 -17.41 15.47 -11.44
CA GLU A 25 -17.92 16.79 -11.08
C GLU A 25 -17.89 16.98 -9.55
N PRO A 26 -17.16 17.98 -9.01
CA PRO A 26 -17.09 18.19 -7.58
C PRO A 26 -18.43 18.72 -7.07
N SER A 27 -19.21 17.83 -6.45
CA SER A 27 -20.52 18.12 -5.89
C SER A 27 -20.48 19.36 -4.98
N LYS A 28 -21.07 20.46 -5.44
CA LYS A 28 -21.06 21.78 -4.77
C LYS A 28 -22.00 21.82 -3.56
N LYS A 29 -21.69 21.04 -2.54
CA LYS A 29 -22.19 21.22 -1.17
C LYS A 29 -21.02 21.09 -0.20
N PRO A 30 -20.52 22.20 0.40
CA PRO A 30 -19.61 22.07 1.52
C PRO A 30 -20.32 21.29 2.63
N ALA A 31 -19.65 20.29 3.18
CA ALA A 31 -20.15 19.62 4.38
C ALA A 31 -20.10 20.63 5.53
N SER A 32 -21.25 21.23 5.85
CA SER A 32 -21.38 22.08 7.03
C SER A 32 -20.89 21.29 8.25
N PRO A 33 -20.01 21.87 9.10
CA PRO A 33 -19.52 21.16 10.27
C PRO A 33 -20.70 20.68 11.11
N PRO A 34 -20.61 19.50 11.75
CA PRO A 34 -21.72 18.97 12.53
C PRO A 34 -22.03 19.94 13.66
N ASN A 35 -23.19 20.62 13.58
CA ASN A 35 -23.61 21.61 14.56
C ASN A 35 -23.54 20.99 15.96
N LEU A 36 -22.71 21.56 16.84
CA LEU A 36 -22.61 21.11 18.22
C LEU A 36 -23.94 21.42 18.91
N LEU A 37 -24.75 20.38 19.12
CA LEU A 37 -26.08 20.46 19.73
C LEU A 37 -25.99 20.67 21.26
N VAL A 38 -25.39 21.79 21.65
CA VAL A 38 -25.46 22.35 23.01
C VAL A 38 -26.94 22.60 23.36
N PRO A 39 -27.41 22.33 24.59
CA PRO A 39 -28.76 22.70 25.01
C PRO A 39 -29.01 24.19 24.80
N SER A 40 -30.18 24.57 24.28
CA SER A 40 -30.53 25.98 23.99
C SER A 40 -30.72 26.83 25.25
N SER A 41 -30.88 26.19 26.42
CA SER A 41 -31.06 26.86 27.71
C SER A 41 -29.87 26.62 28.64
N THR A 42 -29.50 27.64 29.42
CA THR A 42 -28.46 27.60 30.46
C THR A 42 -29.03 27.68 31.89
N LYS A 43 -30.37 27.75 32.01
CA LYS A 43 -31.09 27.89 33.28
C LYS A 43 -32.35 27.04 33.24
N LEU A 44 -32.61 26.29 34.30
CA LEU A 44 -33.83 25.50 34.45
C LEU A 44 -35.05 26.44 34.48
N THR A 45 -36.00 26.22 33.58
CA THR A 45 -37.23 27.02 33.46
C THR A 45 -38.35 26.45 34.32
N THR A 46 -38.60 25.14 34.22
CA THR A 46 -39.69 24.42 34.89
C THR A 46 -39.53 24.36 36.42
N ILE A 47 -40.65 24.18 37.13
CA ILE A 47 -40.69 24.13 38.60
C ILE A 47 -40.22 22.74 39.07
N GLU A 48 -40.55 21.70 38.32
CA GLU A 48 -40.19 20.30 38.54
C GLU A 48 -38.67 20.13 38.51
N ALA A 49 -38.01 20.67 37.49
CA ALA A 49 -36.55 20.60 37.38
C ALA A 49 -35.84 21.34 38.54
N LYS A 50 -36.36 22.51 38.94
CA LYS A 50 -35.86 23.25 40.11
C LYS A 50 -36.03 22.45 41.41
N ARG A 51 -37.18 21.78 41.59
CA ARG A 51 -37.43 20.89 42.74
C ARG A 51 -36.49 19.69 42.75
N ILE A 52 -36.28 19.03 41.60
CA ILE A 52 -35.35 17.89 41.48
C ILE A 52 -33.92 18.30 41.85
N MET A 53 -33.42 19.43 41.32
CA MET A 53 -32.10 19.96 41.71
C MET A 53 -32.05 20.34 43.19
N SER A 54 -33.09 20.99 43.73
CA SER A 54 -33.12 21.36 45.15
C SER A 54 -33.05 20.16 46.09
N VAL A 55 -33.70 19.04 45.74
CA VAL A 55 -33.64 17.79 46.53
C VAL A 55 -32.25 17.15 46.42
N LEU A 56 -31.60 17.21 45.25
CA LEU A 56 -30.24 16.72 45.09
C LEU A 56 -29.23 17.58 45.86
N ASP A 57 -29.33 18.91 45.78
CA ASP A 57 -28.44 19.84 46.48
C ASP A 57 -28.59 19.72 48.00
N GLU A 58 -29.82 19.58 48.51
CA GLU A 58 -30.08 19.30 49.93
C GLU A 58 -29.53 17.93 50.36
N THR A 59 -29.62 16.92 49.48
CA THR A 59 -29.05 15.58 49.72
C THR A 59 -27.52 15.63 49.78
N ILE A 60 -26.89 16.34 48.84
CA ILE A 60 -25.44 16.55 48.79
C ILE A 60 -24.97 17.25 50.06
N HIS A 61 -25.64 18.32 50.49
CA HIS A 61 -25.31 19.03 51.73
C HIS A 61 -25.39 18.10 52.97
N LYS A 62 -26.45 17.29 53.09
CA LYS A 62 -26.58 16.31 54.17
C LYS A 62 -25.49 15.24 54.13
N VAL A 63 -25.13 14.71 52.96
CA VAL A 63 -24.03 13.74 52.82
C VAL A 63 -22.69 14.39 53.15
N GLN A 64 -22.44 15.63 52.72
CA GLN A 64 -21.22 16.38 53.07
C GLN A 64 -21.04 16.54 54.58
N LEU A 65 -22.12 16.74 55.34
CA LEU A 65 -22.09 16.78 56.81
C LEU A 65 -21.87 15.40 57.44
N VAL A 66 -22.65 14.38 57.06
CA VAL A 66 -22.52 13.01 57.61
C VAL A 66 -21.12 12.44 57.41
N THR A 67 -20.53 12.67 56.24
CA THR A 67 -19.19 12.17 55.88
C THR A 67 -18.04 12.80 56.67
N LEU A 68 -18.30 13.83 57.48
CA LEU A 68 -17.32 14.47 58.36
C LEU A 68 -17.47 14.07 59.83
N LEU A 69 -18.59 13.46 60.25
CA LEU A 69 -18.89 13.21 61.67
C LEU A 69 -17.81 12.37 62.37
N SER A 70 -17.22 11.38 61.70
CA SER A 70 -16.15 10.56 62.27
C SER A 70 -14.85 11.32 62.55
N HIS A 71 -14.59 12.40 61.78
CA HIS A 71 -13.45 13.29 62.03
C HIS A 71 -13.77 14.28 63.16
N VAL A 72 -15.02 14.75 63.25
CA VAL A 72 -15.50 15.61 64.34
C VAL A 72 -15.48 14.87 65.68
N ALA A 73 -15.88 13.59 65.70
CA ALA A 73 -15.85 12.73 66.88
C ALA A 73 -14.43 12.52 67.45
N SER A 74 -13.40 12.63 66.60
CA SER A 74 -11.98 12.57 66.96
C SER A 74 -11.31 13.96 67.07
N GLY A 75 -12.10 15.03 67.05
CA GLY A 75 -11.62 16.41 67.02
C GLY A 75 -11.14 16.98 68.36
N ASN A 76 -10.29 18.01 68.29
CA ASN A 76 -9.79 18.73 69.46
C ASN A 76 -10.87 19.57 70.17
N LYS A 77 -10.61 19.92 71.44
CA LYS A 77 -11.53 20.67 72.34
C LYS A 77 -12.02 22.02 71.77
N ASP A 78 -11.34 22.58 70.78
CA ASP A 78 -11.75 23.83 70.13
C ASP A 78 -12.92 23.65 69.16
N LEU A 79 -13.00 22.50 68.46
CA LEU A 79 -14.20 22.11 67.73
C LEU A 79 -15.39 21.94 68.68
N GLU A 80 -15.15 21.43 69.88
CA GLU A 80 -16.20 21.28 70.90
C GLU A 80 -16.72 22.60 71.44
N ARG A 81 -15.84 23.58 71.65
CA ARG A 81 -16.22 24.97 71.96
C ARG A 81 -17.06 25.62 70.85
N MET A 82 -16.75 25.32 69.59
CA MET A 82 -17.40 25.93 68.42
C MET A 82 -18.73 25.26 68.01
N LEU A 83 -18.86 23.95 68.19
CA LEU A 83 -20.06 23.18 67.85
C LEU A 83 -21.05 23.08 69.01
N GLY A 84 -20.56 23.23 70.24
CA GLY A 84 -21.35 23.12 71.47
C GLY A 84 -21.49 21.69 71.97
N GLU A 85 -21.53 21.54 73.29
CA GLU A 85 -21.54 20.25 74.00
C GLU A 85 -22.64 19.29 73.51
N GLY A 86 -23.87 19.79 73.31
CA GLY A 86 -24.99 18.97 72.86
C GLY A 86 -24.81 18.39 71.46
N ILE A 87 -24.16 19.11 70.54
CA ILE A 87 -23.85 18.59 69.20
C ILE A 87 -22.69 17.59 69.30
N MET A 88 -21.61 17.93 70.02
CA MET A 88 -20.48 17.01 70.20
C MET A 88 -20.84 15.71 70.89
N LYS A 89 -21.73 15.75 71.89
CA LYS A 89 -22.27 14.56 72.55
C LYS A 89 -22.99 13.66 71.55
N ALA A 90 -23.92 14.21 70.77
CA ALA A 90 -24.63 13.45 69.73
C ALA A 90 -23.70 12.93 68.62
N VAL A 91 -22.59 13.62 68.33
CA VAL A 91 -21.57 13.16 67.38
C VAL A 91 -20.74 12.00 67.95
N ARG A 92 -20.35 12.04 69.23
CA ARG A 92 -19.63 10.94 69.90
C ARG A 92 -20.51 9.70 70.04
N GLU A 93 -21.72 9.84 70.55
CA GLU A 93 -22.72 8.76 70.62
C GLU A 93 -23.02 8.16 69.23
N HIS A 94 -22.92 8.97 68.17
CA HIS A 94 -23.05 8.49 66.79
C HIS A 94 -21.84 7.66 66.31
N GLU A 95 -20.61 8.12 66.52
CA GLU A 95 -19.41 7.34 66.12
C GLU A 95 -19.27 6.07 66.97
N GLU A 96 -19.66 6.08 68.26
CA GLU A 96 -19.73 4.88 69.10
C GLU A 96 -20.68 3.81 68.52
N LEU A 97 -21.89 4.20 68.11
CA LEU A 97 -22.84 3.29 67.45
C LEU A 97 -22.34 2.82 66.08
N CYS A 98 -21.65 3.69 65.32
CA CYS A 98 -21.03 3.33 64.05
C CYS A 98 -19.87 2.34 64.23
N GLN A 99 -19.00 2.55 65.23
CA GLN A 99 -17.89 1.67 65.54
C GLN A 99 -18.39 0.30 66.01
N LEU A 100 -19.38 0.26 66.91
CA LEU A 100 -20.03 -0.98 67.35
C LEU A 100 -20.63 -1.76 66.16
N LEU A 101 -21.22 -1.08 65.17
CA LEU A 101 -21.70 -1.72 63.95
C LEU A 101 -20.56 -2.23 63.06
N LEU A 102 -19.48 -1.47 62.91
CA LEU A 102 -18.30 -1.85 62.13
C LEU A 102 -17.57 -3.05 62.73
N ASP A 103 -17.43 -3.11 64.04
CA ASP A 103 -16.77 -4.22 64.76
C ASP A 103 -17.57 -5.51 64.62
N ASN A 104 -18.89 -5.44 64.80
CA ASN A 104 -19.79 -6.57 64.58
C ASN A 104 -19.77 -7.07 63.13
N VAL A 105 -19.83 -6.17 62.14
CA VAL A 105 -19.71 -6.54 60.71
C VAL A 105 -18.35 -7.16 60.43
N SER A 106 -17.27 -6.59 60.96
CA SER A 106 -15.90 -7.09 60.77
C SER A 106 -15.67 -8.45 61.43
N TYR A 107 -16.37 -8.75 62.52
CA TYR A 107 -16.36 -10.05 63.19
C TYR A 107 -17.10 -11.12 62.37
N LEU A 108 -18.31 -10.80 61.86
CA LEU A 108 -19.05 -11.73 61.00
C LEU A 108 -18.33 -11.96 59.66
N GLN A 109 -17.74 -10.93 59.04
CA GLN A 109 -16.91 -11.06 57.84
C GLN A 109 -15.61 -11.84 58.05
N ARG A 110 -15.15 -12.06 59.29
CA ARG A 110 -14.04 -12.96 59.60
C ARG A 110 -14.53 -14.41 59.74
N LYS A 111 -15.59 -14.64 60.51
CA LYS A 111 -16.27 -15.95 60.58
C LYS A 111 -16.70 -16.49 59.21
N GLU A 112 -17.26 -15.62 58.37
CA GLU A 112 -17.74 -15.99 57.04
C GLU A 112 -16.60 -16.42 56.10
N ARG A 113 -15.40 -15.83 56.24
CA ARG A 113 -14.20 -16.31 55.54
C ARG A 113 -13.67 -17.62 56.12
N GLN A 114 -13.64 -17.77 57.44
CA GLN A 114 -13.24 -19.03 58.07
C GLN A 114 -14.12 -20.20 57.60
N VAL A 115 -15.45 -20.03 57.55
CA VAL A 115 -16.39 -21.06 57.05
C VAL A 115 -16.26 -21.31 55.54
N GLN A 116 -15.68 -20.40 54.77
CA GLN A 116 -15.31 -20.62 53.35
C GLN A 116 -13.96 -21.34 53.21
N GLU A 117 -13.00 -21.05 54.08
CA GLU A 117 -11.68 -21.69 54.14
C GLU A 117 -11.77 -23.13 54.72
N GLU A 118 -12.76 -23.39 55.58
CA GLU A 118 -13.10 -24.70 56.17
C GLU A 118 -13.99 -25.57 55.25
N GLU A 119 -14.49 -25.04 54.12
CA GLU A 119 -15.46 -25.69 53.22
C GLU A 119 -14.90 -26.95 52.51
N GLU A 120 -13.57 -27.12 52.48
CA GLU A 120 -12.88 -28.30 51.95
C GLU A 120 -12.60 -29.40 53.01
N LEU A 121 -12.78 -29.12 54.31
CA LEU A 121 -12.26 -29.95 55.41
C LEU A 121 -13.30 -30.44 56.44
N GLU A 122 -14.46 -29.79 56.55
CA GLU A 122 -15.49 -30.14 57.53
C GLU A 122 -16.71 -30.87 56.94
N GLU A 123 -17.49 -31.55 57.80
CA GLU A 123 -18.76 -32.16 57.40
C GLU A 123 -19.79 -31.10 56.97
N GLU A 124 -20.48 -31.36 55.87
CA GLU A 124 -21.47 -30.44 55.27
C GLU A 124 -22.51 -29.95 56.28
N ARG A 125 -22.97 -30.80 57.21
CA ARG A 125 -23.93 -30.43 58.27
C ARG A 125 -23.38 -29.36 59.22
N VAL A 126 -22.11 -29.48 59.60
CA VAL A 126 -21.44 -28.52 60.50
C VAL A 126 -21.27 -27.17 59.80
N LEU A 127 -20.91 -27.20 58.52
CA LEU A 127 -20.83 -26.01 57.67
C LEU A 127 -22.21 -25.35 57.48
N TRP A 128 -23.29 -26.12 57.32
CA TRP A 128 -24.66 -25.61 57.29
C TRP A 128 -25.06 -24.93 58.60
N ASP A 129 -24.83 -25.55 59.75
CA ASP A 129 -25.16 -24.96 61.06
C ASP A 129 -24.33 -23.70 61.36
N ARG A 130 -23.04 -23.68 61.01
CA ARG A 130 -22.19 -22.47 61.10
C ARG A 130 -22.72 -21.35 60.21
N ARG A 131 -23.08 -21.65 58.95
CA ARG A 131 -23.61 -20.67 57.98
C ARG A 131 -24.96 -20.11 58.42
N LEU A 132 -25.86 -20.96 58.92
CA LEU A 132 -27.15 -20.55 59.49
C LEU A 132 -26.98 -19.66 60.73
N SER A 133 -26.01 -19.98 61.60
CA SER A 133 -25.65 -19.16 62.76
C SER A 133 -25.09 -17.79 62.36
N ILE A 134 -24.27 -17.72 61.31
CA ILE A 134 -23.78 -16.46 60.74
C ILE A 134 -24.92 -15.63 60.15
N GLU A 135 -25.85 -16.22 59.40
CA GLU A 135 -27.03 -15.50 58.88
C GLU A 135 -27.96 -15.00 59.98
N LEU A 136 -28.17 -15.79 61.04
CA LEU A 136 -28.91 -15.33 62.22
C LEU A 136 -28.20 -14.13 62.87
N GLN A 137 -26.88 -14.17 63.03
CA GLN A 137 -26.10 -13.04 63.57
C GLN A 137 -26.12 -11.82 62.62
N LYS A 138 -26.09 -12.00 61.29
CA LYS A 138 -26.28 -10.91 60.30
C LYS A 138 -27.66 -10.27 60.42
N SER A 139 -28.72 -11.07 60.65
CA SER A 139 -30.08 -10.57 60.87
C SER A 139 -30.21 -9.77 62.18
N ALA A 140 -29.50 -10.18 63.23
CA ALA A 140 -29.44 -9.48 64.51
C ALA A 140 -28.76 -8.09 64.43
N LEU A 141 -28.10 -7.74 63.32
CA LEU A 141 -27.60 -6.37 63.08
C LEU A 141 -28.67 -5.39 62.60
N LEU A 142 -29.89 -5.84 62.25
CA LEU A 142 -30.95 -4.96 61.74
C LEU A 142 -31.41 -3.89 62.75
N PRO A 143 -31.55 -4.16 64.07
CA PRO A 143 -31.82 -3.13 65.07
C PRO A 143 -30.67 -2.11 65.19
N LEU A 144 -29.41 -2.56 65.19
CA LEU A 144 -28.25 -1.67 65.29
C LEU A 144 -28.10 -0.76 64.05
N LYS A 145 -28.31 -1.32 62.84
CA LYS A 145 -28.42 -0.53 61.60
C LYS A 145 -29.54 0.51 61.67
N ARG A 146 -30.66 0.21 62.35
CA ARG A 146 -31.76 1.16 62.58
C ARG A 146 -31.39 2.25 63.60
N GLN A 147 -30.69 1.90 64.67
CA GLN A 147 -30.17 2.86 65.67
C GLN A 147 -29.18 3.84 65.04
N VAL A 148 -28.17 3.33 64.31
CA VAL A 148 -27.22 4.17 63.55
C VAL A 148 -27.95 5.10 62.60
N ARG A 149 -28.96 4.62 61.87
CA ARG A 149 -29.78 5.44 60.95
C ARG A 149 -30.54 6.57 61.66
N GLU A 150 -31.15 6.32 62.81
CA GLU A 150 -31.88 7.39 63.53
C GLU A 150 -30.93 8.35 64.27
N SER A 151 -29.82 7.84 64.81
CA SER A 151 -28.71 8.64 65.35
C SER A 151 -28.16 9.60 64.28
N THR A 152 -27.90 9.12 63.05
CA THR A 152 -27.52 9.98 61.90
C THR A 152 -28.53 11.11 61.68
N LYS A 153 -29.83 10.82 61.73
CA LYS A 153 -30.87 11.84 61.57
C LYS A 153 -30.91 12.82 62.74
N ASN A 154 -30.71 12.37 63.98
CA ASN A 154 -30.69 13.23 65.16
C ASN A 154 -29.51 14.21 65.10
N THR A 155 -28.30 13.71 64.81
CA THR A 155 -27.11 14.54 64.64
C THR A 155 -27.25 15.51 63.47
N LEU A 156 -27.85 15.08 62.35
CA LEU A 156 -28.20 15.99 61.24
C LEU A 156 -29.26 17.03 61.62
N ARG A 157 -30.31 16.67 62.38
CA ARG A 157 -31.34 17.63 62.85
C ARG A 157 -30.70 18.71 63.72
N LEU A 158 -29.80 18.34 64.64
CA LEU A 158 -29.06 19.29 65.49
C LEU A 158 -28.16 20.22 64.65
N LEU A 159 -27.38 19.66 63.71
CA LEU A 159 -26.52 20.45 62.82
C LEU A 159 -27.31 21.40 61.91
N LEU A 160 -28.39 20.93 61.28
CA LEU A 160 -29.23 21.77 60.41
C LEU A 160 -30.03 22.82 61.19
N SER A 161 -30.28 22.60 62.49
CA SER A 161 -30.87 23.62 63.38
C SER A 161 -29.87 24.70 63.79
N ASN A 162 -28.57 24.46 63.64
CA ASN A 162 -27.50 25.43 63.89
C ASN A 162 -26.65 25.63 62.60
N PRO A 163 -27.09 26.51 61.68
CA PRO A 163 -26.40 26.71 60.39
C PRO A 163 -24.96 27.21 60.56
N GLN A 164 -24.62 27.87 61.66
CA GLN A 164 -23.23 28.25 61.97
C GLN A 164 -22.39 26.99 62.19
N ALA A 165 -22.81 26.08 63.07
CA ALA A 165 -22.14 24.80 63.29
C ALA A 165 -22.02 23.96 62.00
N ALA A 166 -23.08 23.90 61.18
CA ALA A 166 -23.04 23.21 59.89
C ALA A 166 -22.00 23.83 58.92
N SER A 167 -21.92 25.17 58.84
CA SER A 167 -20.94 25.86 57.98
C SER A 167 -19.49 25.64 58.45
N LEU A 168 -19.26 25.62 59.77
CA LEU A 168 -17.95 25.35 60.37
C LEU A 168 -17.50 23.90 60.14
N LEU A 169 -18.44 22.94 60.10
CA LEU A 169 -18.12 21.59 59.63
C LEU A 169 -17.74 21.57 58.14
N GLN A 170 -18.47 22.30 57.28
CA GLN A 170 -18.15 22.33 55.84
C GLN A 170 -16.75 22.88 55.54
N THR A 171 -16.16 23.73 56.38
CA THR A 171 -14.75 24.16 56.23
C THR A 171 -13.71 23.05 56.53
N GLN A 172 -14.08 21.99 57.26
CA GLN A 172 -13.18 20.90 57.66
C GLN A 172 -13.07 19.77 56.61
N THR A 173 -13.15 20.08 55.32
CA THR A 173 -13.17 19.09 54.21
C THR A 173 -11.99 18.12 54.24
N LEU A 174 -10.81 18.58 54.67
CA LEU A 174 -9.57 17.80 54.76
C LEU A 174 -9.66 16.58 55.69
N GLY A 175 -10.62 16.56 56.63
CA GLY A 175 -10.84 15.43 57.54
C GLY A 175 -11.62 14.25 56.92
N ARG A 176 -12.13 14.37 55.69
CA ARG A 176 -13.02 13.35 55.10
C ARG A 176 -12.25 12.10 54.66
N ARG A 177 -12.68 10.92 55.11
CA ARG A 177 -12.15 9.61 54.67
C ARG A 177 -12.23 9.49 53.13
N ALA A 178 -11.18 9.00 52.46
CA ALA A 178 -11.06 9.01 50.98
C ALA A 178 -12.16 8.23 50.20
N GLY A 179 -12.80 7.24 50.83
CA GLY A 179 -14.00 6.60 50.25
C GLY A 179 -15.24 7.51 50.28
N ALA A 180 -15.38 8.31 51.34
CA ALA A 180 -16.46 9.26 51.52
C ALA A 180 -16.27 10.54 50.68
N GLN A 181 -15.03 10.96 50.42
CA GLN A 181 -14.75 12.06 49.48
C GLN A 181 -15.21 11.68 48.05
N ARG A 182 -14.79 10.51 47.55
CA ARG A 182 -15.23 9.99 46.24
C ARG A 182 -16.76 9.91 46.10
N LEU A 183 -17.48 9.57 47.17
CA LEU A 183 -18.95 9.61 47.16
C LEU A 183 -19.51 11.04 46.97
N VAL A 184 -18.92 12.05 47.62
CA VAL A 184 -19.30 13.45 47.43
C VAL A 184 -18.96 13.92 46.01
N ASP A 185 -17.79 13.53 45.48
CA ASP A 185 -17.37 13.88 44.12
C ASP A 185 -18.33 13.30 43.07
N SER A 186 -18.66 12.01 43.13
CA SER A 186 -19.62 11.38 42.21
C SER A 186 -21.05 11.91 42.35
N LEU A 187 -21.44 12.44 43.53
CA LEU A 187 -22.72 13.16 43.66
C LEU A 187 -22.66 14.55 43.01
N MET A 188 -21.51 15.23 42.99
CA MET A 188 -21.31 16.49 42.25
C MET A 188 -21.24 16.26 40.74
N GLU A 189 -20.68 15.15 40.27
CA GLU A 189 -20.74 14.70 38.87
C GLU A 189 -22.20 14.42 38.46
N LEU A 190 -22.93 13.64 39.28
CA LEU A 190 -24.35 13.36 39.07
C LEU A 190 -25.19 14.65 39.04
N ARG A 191 -24.85 15.65 39.86
CA ARG A 191 -25.49 16.98 39.85
C ARG A 191 -25.27 17.70 38.51
N GLY A 192 -24.05 17.68 37.98
CA GLY A 192 -23.74 18.26 36.66
C GLY A 192 -24.53 17.56 35.55
N PHE A 193 -24.44 16.21 35.49
CA PHE A 193 -25.18 15.39 34.52
C PHE A 193 -26.69 15.62 34.58
N LEU A 194 -27.28 15.62 35.79
CA LEU A 194 -28.72 15.82 35.97
C LEU A 194 -29.16 17.22 35.55
N PHE A 195 -28.35 18.25 35.82
CA PHE A 195 -28.59 19.61 35.35
C PHE A 195 -28.62 19.67 33.81
N GLU A 196 -27.65 19.06 33.11
CA GLU A 196 -27.67 18.96 31.63
C GLU A 196 -28.89 18.21 31.09
N LYS A 197 -29.32 17.12 31.73
CA LYS A 197 -30.53 16.39 31.34
C LYS A 197 -31.79 17.21 31.54
N LEU A 198 -31.88 17.98 32.63
CA LEU A 198 -33.02 18.85 32.91
C LEU A 198 -33.04 20.15 32.07
N LEU A 199 -31.90 20.58 31.52
CA LEU A 199 -31.82 21.64 30.50
C LEU A 199 -32.17 21.16 29.09
N THR A 200 -32.03 19.85 28.80
CA THR A 200 -32.28 19.30 27.47
C THR A 200 -33.77 19.09 27.22
N SER A 201 -34.33 19.77 26.22
CA SER A 201 -35.73 19.60 25.83
C SER A 201 -36.00 18.19 25.26
N PRO A 202 -37.19 17.59 25.47
CA PRO A 202 -37.59 16.35 24.79
C PRO A 202 -37.55 16.43 23.26
N MET A 203 -37.65 17.64 22.69
CA MET A 203 -37.48 17.88 21.25
C MET A 203 -35.99 17.85 20.87
N GLU A 204 -35.14 18.65 21.53
CA GLU A 204 -33.68 18.61 21.35
C GLU A 204 -33.09 17.20 21.50
N ALA A 205 -33.61 16.38 22.41
CA ALA A 205 -33.19 15.00 22.59
C ALA A 205 -33.50 14.12 21.37
N ARG A 206 -34.65 14.33 20.71
CA ARG A 206 -35.04 13.66 19.46
C ARG A 206 -34.20 14.19 18.29
N ASP A 207 -33.99 15.49 18.21
CA ASP A 207 -33.20 16.13 17.15
C ASP A 207 -31.74 15.63 17.20
N LYS A 208 -31.16 15.53 18.41
CA LYS A 208 -29.85 14.90 18.66
C LYS A 208 -29.81 13.44 18.21
N ALA A 209 -30.84 12.64 18.52
CA ALA A 209 -30.91 11.24 18.12
C ALA A 209 -31.02 11.06 16.60
N GLN A 210 -31.88 11.84 15.95
CA GLN A 210 -32.07 11.86 14.49
C GLN A 210 -30.79 12.28 13.77
N PHE A 211 -30.14 13.35 14.23
CA PHE A 211 -28.87 13.83 13.69
C PHE A 211 -27.76 12.77 13.76
N ILE A 212 -27.64 12.05 14.89
CA ILE A 212 -26.70 10.93 15.04
C ILE A 212 -27.07 9.77 14.10
N GLN A 213 -28.36 9.49 13.89
CA GLN A 213 -28.82 8.45 12.96
C GLN A 213 -28.50 8.81 11.50
N ASP A 214 -28.65 10.06 11.10
CA ASP A 214 -28.33 10.52 9.74
C ASP A 214 -26.82 10.54 9.47
N ILE A 215 -25.99 10.93 10.46
CA ILE A 215 -24.53 10.77 10.38
C ILE A 215 -24.15 9.28 10.22
N ARG A 216 -24.74 8.37 11.00
CA ARG A 216 -24.50 6.92 10.87
C ARG A 216 -24.88 6.40 9.49
N LYS A 217 -26.02 6.86 8.94
CA LYS A 217 -26.50 6.52 7.61
C LYS A 217 -25.58 7.04 6.50
N GLN A 218 -25.03 8.24 6.65
CA GLN A 218 -24.09 8.80 5.67
C GLN A 218 -22.71 8.14 5.77
N ASN A 219 -22.19 7.90 6.97
CA ASN A 219 -20.92 7.19 7.15
C ASN A 219 -20.97 5.77 6.58
N ARG A 220 -22.10 5.07 6.72
CA ARG A 220 -22.33 3.77 6.09
C ARG A 220 -22.22 3.84 4.56
N ARG A 221 -22.89 4.81 3.92
CA ARG A 221 -22.81 5.02 2.46
C ARG A 221 -21.40 5.35 2.01
N ASN A 222 -20.71 6.23 2.75
CA ASN A 222 -19.32 6.58 2.47
C ASN A 222 -18.43 5.33 2.52
N GLN A 223 -18.62 4.45 3.51
CA GLN A 223 -17.88 3.18 3.60
C GLN A 223 -18.24 2.23 2.46
N GLU A 224 -19.52 2.12 2.08
CA GLU A 224 -19.95 1.32 0.92
C GLU A 224 -19.24 1.81 -0.36
N THR A 225 -19.17 3.12 -0.61
CA THR A 225 -18.42 3.71 -1.75
C THR A 225 -16.90 3.53 -1.65
N ILE A 226 -16.30 3.64 -0.46
CA ILE A 226 -14.87 3.34 -0.26
C ILE A 226 -14.58 1.89 -0.62
N ASN A 227 -15.39 0.95 -0.13
CA ASN A 227 -15.26 -0.48 -0.41
C ASN A 227 -15.46 -0.82 -1.90
N ASP A 228 -16.25 -0.03 -2.66
CA ASP A 228 -16.35 -0.14 -4.12
C ASP A 228 -15.06 0.32 -4.81
N LEU A 229 -14.56 1.52 -4.47
CA LEU A 229 -13.36 2.09 -5.07
C LEU A 229 -12.09 1.26 -4.76
N GLU A 230 -11.98 0.68 -3.56
CA GLU A 230 -10.90 -0.24 -3.20
C GLU A 230 -10.92 -1.52 -4.05
N ARG A 231 -12.12 -2.05 -4.36
CA ARG A 231 -12.29 -3.20 -5.27
C ARG A 231 -11.93 -2.86 -6.70
N GLU A 232 -12.35 -1.70 -7.20
CA GLU A 232 -11.99 -1.22 -8.54
C GLU A 232 -10.47 -1.00 -8.67
N LEU A 233 -9.83 -0.39 -7.67
CA LEU A 233 -8.38 -0.19 -7.62
C LEU A 233 -7.62 -1.53 -7.62
N ALA A 234 -8.02 -2.47 -6.77
CA ALA A 234 -7.39 -3.80 -6.71
C ALA A 234 -7.55 -4.58 -8.03
N ALA A 235 -8.72 -4.49 -8.69
CA ALA A 235 -8.94 -5.08 -10.00
C ALA A 235 -8.09 -4.42 -11.09
N SER A 236 -7.98 -3.09 -11.08
CA SER A 236 -7.16 -2.32 -12.02
C SER A 236 -5.67 -2.61 -11.86
N MET A 237 -5.17 -2.71 -10.62
CA MET A 237 -3.78 -3.10 -10.35
C MET A 237 -3.52 -4.51 -10.90
N LYS A 238 -4.33 -5.50 -10.52
CA LYS A 238 -4.18 -6.88 -10.99
C LYS A 238 -4.21 -6.99 -12.52
N ASN A 239 -5.05 -6.23 -13.21
CA ASN A 239 -5.08 -6.24 -14.69
C ASN A 239 -3.77 -5.69 -15.28
N ARG A 240 -3.27 -4.57 -14.75
CA ARG A 240 -2.02 -3.94 -15.21
C ARG A 240 -0.80 -4.83 -14.91
N ASP A 241 -0.77 -5.46 -13.75
CA ASP A 241 0.34 -6.36 -13.38
C ASP A 241 0.34 -7.61 -14.30
N ALA A 242 -0.84 -8.16 -14.61
CA ALA A 242 -1.01 -9.21 -15.63
C ALA A 242 -0.83 -8.74 -17.08
N GLU A 243 -0.67 -7.44 -17.35
CA GLU A 243 -0.26 -6.88 -18.64
C GLU A 243 1.27 -6.78 -18.70
N VAL A 244 1.89 -6.28 -17.64
CA VAL A 244 3.35 -6.28 -17.43
C VAL A 244 3.95 -7.70 -17.48
N GLU A 245 3.27 -8.71 -16.94
CA GLU A 245 3.69 -10.12 -17.10
C GLU A 245 3.75 -10.57 -18.57
N LYS A 246 2.79 -10.15 -19.41
CA LYS A 246 2.76 -10.49 -20.84
C LYS A 246 3.85 -9.75 -21.61
N GLU A 247 4.05 -8.46 -21.31
CA GLU A 247 5.13 -7.68 -21.93
C GLU A 247 6.51 -8.26 -21.56
N ASN A 248 6.73 -8.65 -20.31
CA ASN A 248 7.95 -9.33 -19.88
C ASN A 248 8.18 -10.65 -20.60
N PHE A 249 7.13 -11.45 -20.83
CA PHE A 249 7.24 -12.68 -21.64
C PHE A 249 7.66 -12.38 -23.09
N VAL A 250 7.05 -11.38 -23.74
CA VAL A 250 7.41 -10.96 -25.11
C VAL A 250 8.84 -10.41 -25.16
N ILE A 251 9.27 -9.65 -24.16
CA ILE A 251 10.66 -9.17 -24.04
C ILE A 251 11.64 -10.36 -23.92
N GLN A 252 11.30 -11.39 -23.15
CA GLN A 252 12.12 -12.60 -23.02
C GLN A 252 12.17 -13.41 -24.33
N GLU A 253 11.05 -13.55 -25.04
CA GLU A 253 10.98 -14.21 -26.35
C GLU A 253 11.83 -13.46 -27.41
N LEU A 254 11.67 -12.14 -27.52
CA LEU A 254 12.47 -11.30 -28.43
C LEU A 254 13.96 -11.34 -28.10
N LYS A 255 14.33 -11.36 -26.81
CA LYS A 255 15.72 -11.51 -26.35
C LYS A 255 16.31 -12.87 -26.76
N ASN A 256 15.54 -13.95 -26.68
CA ASN A 256 15.95 -15.28 -27.13
C ASN A 256 16.14 -15.32 -28.65
N HIS A 257 15.20 -14.77 -29.43
CA HIS A 257 15.32 -14.67 -30.88
C HIS A 257 16.53 -13.83 -31.31
N LEU A 258 16.80 -12.70 -30.66
CA LEU A 258 17.97 -11.86 -30.94
C LEU A 258 19.29 -12.62 -30.67
N GLN A 259 19.37 -13.38 -29.58
CA GLN A 259 20.53 -14.23 -29.28
C GLN A 259 20.70 -15.37 -30.30
N GLN A 260 19.61 -15.94 -30.80
CA GLN A 260 19.65 -16.98 -31.83
C GLN A 260 20.15 -16.41 -33.18
N VAL A 261 19.64 -15.25 -33.59
CA VAL A 261 20.08 -14.55 -34.81
C VAL A 261 21.56 -14.19 -34.73
N LEU A 262 22.02 -13.64 -33.59
CA LEU A 262 23.42 -13.29 -33.36
C LEU A 262 24.34 -14.52 -33.53
N ARG A 263 24.06 -15.61 -32.79
CA ARG A 263 24.82 -16.87 -32.89
C ARG A 263 24.84 -17.45 -34.31
N PHE A 264 23.72 -17.35 -35.03
CA PHE A 264 23.65 -17.78 -36.43
C PHE A 264 24.50 -16.89 -37.34
N SER A 265 24.44 -15.56 -37.18
CA SER A 265 25.25 -14.62 -37.98
C SER A 265 26.75 -14.79 -37.73
N ASP A 266 27.18 -14.96 -36.48
CA ASP A 266 28.59 -15.22 -36.13
C ASP A 266 29.07 -16.53 -36.76
N SER A 267 28.27 -17.58 -36.64
CA SER A 267 28.56 -18.90 -37.22
C SER A 267 28.63 -18.86 -38.75
N SER A 268 27.76 -18.07 -39.39
CA SER A 268 27.75 -17.91 -40.85
C SER A 268 28.93 -17.08 -41.32
N LEU A 269 29.20 -15.94 -40.69
CA LEU A 269 30.33 -15.05 -41.01
C LEU A 269 31.66 -15.80 -40.86
N LEU A 270 31.85 -16.55 -39.77
CA LEU A 270 33.05 -17.33 -39.53
C LEU A 270 33.26 -18.43 -40.59
N ARG A 271 32.19 -19.11 -41.03
CA ARG A 271 32.24 -20.07 -42.16
C ARG A 271 32.61 -19.38 -43.47
N THR A 272 31.90 -18.32 -43.84
CA THR A 272 32.15 -17.57 -45.09
C THR A 272 33.56 -16.99 -45.13
N LYS A 273 34.09 -16.50 -44.00
CA LYS A 273 35.49 -16.06 -43.90
C LYS A 273 36.47 -17.21 -44.13
N GLN A 274 36.29 -18.35 -43.47
CA GLN A 274 37.15 -19.52 -43.67
C GLN A 274 37.10 -20.06 -45.11
N GLU A 275 35.94 -20.01 -45.76
CA GLU A 275 35.74 -20.42 -47.15
C GLU A 275 36.44 -19.45 -48.12
N ALA A 276 36.25 -18.14 -47.94
CA ALA A 276 36.94 -17.11 -48.71
C ALA A 276 38.48 -17.19 -48.54
N GLU A 277 38.98 -17.44 -47.33
CA GLU A 277 40.41 -17.66 -47.08
C GLU A 277 40.95 -18.92 -47.78
N LYS A 278 40.18 -20.02 -47.82
CA LYS A 278 40.56 -21.24 -48.55
C LYS A 278 40.61 -20.98 -50.05
N GLN A 279 39.59 -20.30 -50.60
CA GLN A 279 39.51 -19.95 -52.01
C GLN A 279 40.66 -19.02 -52.42
N GLN A 280 40.93 -17.97 -51.64
CA GLN A 280 42.07 -17.07 -51.87
C GLN A 280 43.42 -17.82 -51.89
N LYS A 281 43.62 -18.79 -50.97
CA LYS A 281 44.84 -19.62 -50.92
C LYS A 281 44.94 -20.56 -52.14
N ALA A 282 43.81 -21.05 -52.67
CA ALA A 282 43.77 -21.84 -53.91
C ALA A 282 44.06 -20.97 -55.15
N ASP A 283 43.41 -19.82 -55.29
CA ASP A 283 43.60 -18.90 -56.40
C ASP A 283 45.01 -18.32 -56.45
N PHE A 284 45.60 -18.01 -55.30
CA PHE A 284 47.01 -17.59 -55.20
C PHE A 284 47.94 -18.68 -55.75
N ARG A 285 47.80 -19.94 -55.31
CA ARG A 285 48.59 -21.08 -55.82
C ARG A 285 48.38 -21.30 -57.32
N ALA A 286 47.14 -21.20 -57.80
CA ALA A 286 46.83 -21.33 -59.21
C ALA A 286 47.44 -20.19 -60.04
N SER A 287 47.51 -18.96 -59.51
CA SER A 287 48.19 -17.83 -60.15
C SER A 287 49.70 -18.02 -60.18
N GLN A 288 50.31 -18.50 -59.09
CA GLN A 288 51.74 -18.78 -58.98
C GLN A 288 52.17 -19.88 -59.98
N ALA A 289 51.37 -20.94 -60.12
CA ALA A 289 51.61 -21.99 -61.10
C ALA A 289 51.53 -21.47 -62.56
N ARG A 290 50.59 -20.56 -62.87
CA ARG A 290 50.53 -19.90 -64.18
C ARG A 290 51.75 -19.02 -64.45
N VAL A 291 52.20 -18.24 -63.46
CA VAL A 291 53.42 -17.41 -63.58
C VAL A 291 54.66 -18.27 -63.82
N ALA A 292 54.83 -19.36 -63.06
CA ALA A 292 55.95 -20.29 -63.24
C ALA A 292 55.96 -20.93 -64.64
N LYS A 293 54.79 -21.34 -65.16
CA LYS A 293 54.64 -21.88 -66.52
C LYS A 293 55.05 -20.86 -67.59
N ILE A 294 54.57 -19.62 -67.48
CA ILE A 294 54.91 -18.53 -68.41
C ILE A 294 56.41 -18.19 -68.35
N GLN A 295 57.03 -18.22 -67.16
CA GLN A 295 58.47 -18.03 -67.00
C GLN A 295 59.26 -19.15 -67.69
N GLN A 296 58.83 -20.42 -67.56
CA GLN A 296 59.45 -21.56 -68.24
C GLN A 296 59.31 -21.47 -69.77
N GLU A 297 58.13 -21.11 -70.27
CA GLU A 297 57.87 -20.89 -71.70
C GLU A 297 58.72 -19.74 -72.27
N LEU A 298 58.87 -18.65 -71.52
CA LEU A 298 59.69 -17.50 -71.91
C LEU A 298 61.20 -17.83 -71.92
N LEU A 299 61.67 -18.69 -71.00
CA LEU A 299 63.04 -19.20 -71.02
C LEU A 299 63.28 -20.13 -72.23
N LEU A 300 62.32 -21.00 -72.55
CA LEU A 300 62.38 -21.86 -73.73
C LEU A 300 62.38 -21.07 -75.05
N LEU A 301 61.53 -20.05 -75.18
CA LEU A 301 61.54 -19.17 -76.36
C LEU A 301 62.86 -18.38 -76.47
N ARG A 302 63.47 -17.99 -75.35
CA ARG A 302 64.78 -17.32 -75.35
C ARG A 302 65.92 -18.23 -75.82
N SER A 303 65.91 -19.52 -75.47
CA SER A 303 66.91 -20.48 -75.95
C SER A 303 66.68 -20.88 -77.41
N GLN A 304 65.42 -21.10 -77.82
CA GLN A 304 65.05 -21.30 -79.23
C GLN A 304 65.46 -20.11 -80.10
N PHE A 305 65.21 -18.88 -79.66
CA PHE A 305 65.64 -17.67 -80.37
C PHE A 305 67.17 -17.56 -80.46
N HIS A 306 67.91 -17.92 -79.40
CA HIS A 306 69.38 -17.96 -79.47
C HIS A 306 69.88 -19.03 -80.46
N SER A 307 69.26 -20.22 -80.49
CA SER A 307 69.58 -21.26 -81.47
C SER A 307 69.41 -20.74 -82.90
N LEU A 308 68.22 -20.22 -83.23
CA LEU A 308 67.91 -19.65 -84.54
C LEU A 308 68.82 -18.47 -84.93
N VAL A 309 69.24 -17.64 -83.97
CA VAL A 309 70.21 -16.56 -84.22
C VAL A 309 71.62 -17.10 -84.49
N MET A 310 72.03 -18.20 -83.87
CA MET A 310 73.31 -18.85 -84.15
C MET A 310 73.28 -19.61 -85.48
N GLU A 311 72.25 -20.41 -85.74
CA GLU A 311 72.00 -21.11 -87.01
C GLU A 311 71.98 -20.13 -88.19
N ASN A 312 71.34 -18.96 -88.04
CA ASN A 312 71.30 -17.93 -89.08
C ASN A 312 72.66 -17.22 -89.25
N ARG A 313 73.43 -17.00 -88.17
CA ARG A 313 74.82 -16.51 -88.26
C ARG A 313 75.73 -17.48 -88.99
N GLU A 314 75.55 -18.79 -88.76
CA GLU A 314 76.28 -19.86 -89.46
C GLU A 314 75.87 -19.93 -90.93
N ALA A 315 74.57 -19.82 -91.23
CA ALA A 315 74.04 -19.76 -92.59
C ALA A 315 74.53 -18.52 -93.36
N GLU A 316 74.59 -17.33 -92.77
CA GLU A 316 75.22 -16.16 -93.40
C GLU A 316 76.73 -16.37 -93.63
N GLN A 317 77.45 -16.98 -92.68
CA GLN A 317 78.87 -17.30 -92.85
C GLN A 317 79.13 -18.36 -93.93
N ALA A 318 78.14 -19.20 -94.23
CA ALA A 318 78.15 -20.11 -95.37
C ALA A 318 77.82 -19.38 -96.68
N LEU A 319 76.74 -18.59 -96.72
CA LEU A 319 76.29 -17.87 -97.93
C LEU A 319 77.25 -16.78 -98.40
N ARG A 320 78.11 -16.25 -97.53
CA ARG A 320 79.22 -15.35 -97.92
C ARG A 320 80.36 -16.09 -98.66
N LYS A 321 80.16 -17.35 -99.10
CA LYS A 321 81.13 -18.17 -99.85
C LYS A 321 80.52 -18.69 -101.17
N VAL A 322 80.87 -18.01 -102.27
CA VAL A 322 80.85 -18.46 -103.70
C VAL A 322 79.50 -18.30 -104.50
N PRO A 323 79.49 -18.01 -105.84
CA PRO A 323 78.33 -17.40 -106.54
C PRO A 323 77.82 -18.06 -107.88
N GLY A 324 76.60 -17.70 -108.33
CA GLY A 324 76.29 -17.41 -109.76
C GLY A 324 75.25 -18.23 -110.59
N ALA A 325 74.05 -17.66 -110.85
CA ALA A 325 73.04 -18.04 -111.89
C ALA A 325 72.32 -19.42 -111.73
N ALA A 326 71.29 -19.88 -112.49
CA ALA A 326 70.29 -19.41 -113.50
C ALA A 326 69.11 -20.46 -113.54
N GLY A 327 67.97 -20.39 -114.26
CA GLY A 327 67.32 -19.41 -115.16
C GLY A 327 66.35 -20.08 -116.18
N GLY A 328 65.09 -19.61 -116.37
CA GLY A 328 64.09 -20.26 -117.29
C GLY A 328 62.73 -19.52 -117.45
N ARG A 329 61.84 -19.94 -118.39
CA ARG A 329 60.57 -19.25 -118.78
C ARG A 329 59.38 -20.20 -119.10
N GLY A 330 58.13 -19.72 -118.95
CA GLY A 330 56.85 -20.39 -119.31
C GLY A 330 55.63 -19.43 -119.29
N GLN A 331 54.43 -19.82 -119.80
CA GLN A 331 53.30 -18.89 -120.08
C GLN A 331 51.86 -19.34 -119.71
N TRP A 332 51.04 -18.36 -119.29
CA TRP A 332 49.58 -18.10 -119.49
C TRP A 332 48.52 -19.22 -119.68
N SER A 333 47.38 -19.12 -118.96
CA SER A 333 46.00 -19.21 -119.51
C SER A 333 44.91 -18.80 -118.47
N ARG A 334 43.60 -18.88 -118.81
CA ARG A 334 42.44 -18.29 -118.10
C ARG A 334 41.21 -19.24 -118.18
N GLN A 335 40.20 -19.09 -117.29
CA GLN A 335 38.86 -19.76 -117.28
C GLN A 335 38.86 -21.18 -116.63
N GLY A 336 37.83 -21.72 -115.96
CA GLY A 336 36.59 -21.15 -115.37
C GLY A 336 35.53 -22.20 -114.92
N ARG A 337 34.81 -21.97 -113.80
CA ARG A 337 33.62 -22.70 -113.20
C ARG A 337 33.80 -24.09 -112.52
N GLY A 338 33.10 -24.25 -111.38
CA GLY A 338 32.61 -25.52 -110.77
C GLY A 338 33.55 -26.23 -109.76
N GLY A 339 33.09 -26.85 -108.66
CA GLY A 339 31.76 -26.83 -108.03
C GLY A 339 31.56 -27.88 -106.89
N GLY A 340 31.06 -27.46 -105.71
CA GLY A 340 30.66 -28.34 -104.59
C GLY A 340 31.72 -28.56 -103.48
N GLY A 341 31.37 -28.70 -102.18
CA GLY A 341 30.06 -28.47 -101.55
C GLY A 341 29.98 -28.82 -100.04
N GLY A 342 29.20 -28.04 -99.27
CA GLY A 342 28.81 -28.33 -97.87
C GLY A 342 29.75 -27.78 -96.78
N ARG A 343 29.27 -27.22 -95.65
CA ARG A 343 27.88 -26.84 -95.26
C ARG A 343 27.91 -25.53 -94.44
N PHE A 344 26.82 -24.77 -94.50
CA PHE A 344 26.54 -23.64 -93.60
C PHE A 344 25.63 -24.06 -92.44
N SER A 345 25.71 -23.31 -91.35
CA SER A 345 24.51 -22.73 -90.70
C SER A 345 24.81 -21.28 -90.30
N HIS A 346 23.79 -20.42 -90.26
CA HIS A 346 23.92 -18.96 -90.07
C HIS A 346 22.94 -18.45 -89.01
N GLY A 347 23.31 -17.37 -88.32
CA GLY A 347 22.44 -16.64 -87.38
C GLY A 347 23.03 -15.28 -86.99
N ARG A 348 22.43 -14.20 -87.49
CA ARG A 348 22.73 -12.77 -87.21
C ARG A 348 21.39 -12.07 -86.88
N PRO A 349 21.36 -10.83 -86.32
CA PRO A 349 22.37 -10.07 -85.57
C PRO A 349 21.81 -9.55 -84.21
N ALA A 350 22.43 -8.52 -83.62
CA ALA A 350 22.02 -7.87 -82.36
C ALA A 350 20.77 -6.97 -82.49
N PRO A 351 20.22 -6.46 -81.35
CA PRO A 351 20.60 -5.09 -80.95
C PRO A 351 20.86 -4.87 -79.45
N ALA A 352 21.42 -3.70 -79.13
CA ALA A 352 21.50 -3.07 -77.79
C ALA A 352 20.23 -2.19 -77.55
N PRO A 353 19.96 -1.54 -76.38
CA PRO A 353 20.93 -1.08 -75.38
C PRO A 353 20.48 -0.96 -73.88
N ARG A 354 21.40 -0.38 -73.06
CA ARG A 354 21.23 0.34 -71.78
C ARG A 354 20.89 -0.39 -70.47
N GLU A 355 21.80 -0.20 -69.51
CA GLU A 355 21.60 0.22 -68.12
C GLU A 355 20.27 -0.08 -67.40
N THR A 356 20.34 -0.78 -66.25
CA THR A 356 19.90 -0.20 -64.96
C THR A 356 20.30 -1.05 -63.74
N SER A 357 20.57 -0.37 -62.62
CA SER A 357 20.49 -0.90 -61.26
C SER A 357 19.56 0.03 -60.45
N PRO A 358 19.20 -0.29 -59.19
CA PRO A 358 18.38 -1.43 -58.81
C PRO A 358 17.05 -0.96 -58.15
N ARG A 359 16.08 -1.87 -57.98
CA ARG A 359 14.89 -1.65 -57.12
C ARG A 359 14.80 -2.76 -56.07
N ARG A 360 14.96 -2.47 -54.78
CA ARG A 360 13.94 -1.89 -53.88
C ARG A 360 12.55 -2.51 -54.07
N ARG A 361 12.13 -3.33 -53.10
CA ARG A 361 10.72 -3.51 -52.75
C ARG A 361 10.50 -2.95 -51.35
N VAL A 362 9.71 -1.87 -51.26
CA VAL A 362 9.04 -1.45 -50.03
C VAL A 362 7.70 -2.17 -49.95
N ARG A 363 7.21 -2.49 -48.75
CA ARG A 363 5.88 -3.09 -48.55
C ARG A 363 5.18 -2.43 -47.36
N ASP A 364 4.52 -1.30 -47.65
CA ASP A 364 3.68 -0.51 -46.75
C ASP A 364 2.69 0.29 -47.62
N HIS A 365 1.43 0.53 -47.27
CA HIS A 365 0.58 -0.02 -46.19
C HIS A 365 -0.80 -0.37 -46.79
N GLN A 366 -1.67 -1.10 -46.07
CA GLN A 366 -3.10 -0.76 -46.08
C GLN A 366 -3.92 -1.33 -44.88
N ARG A 367 -4.46 -0.39 -44.10
CA ARG A 367 -5.65 -0.45 -43.22
C ARG A 367 -6.26 0.97 -43.27
N PRO A 368 -7.51 1.22 -42.84
CA PRO A 368 -8.56 0.28 -42.44
C PRO A 368 -9.84 0.43 -43.31
N SER A 369 -10.91 -0.30 -42.95
CA SER A 369 -12.28 0.16 -43.14
C SER A 369 -13.17 -0.38 -42.00
N CYS A 370 -14.26 0.32 -41.67
CA CYS A 370 -15.10 0.04 -40.51
C CYS A 370 -16.59 0.03 -40.87
N ALA A 371 -17.38 -0.67 -40.04
CA ALA A 371 -18.85 -0.71 -40.06
C ALA A 371 -19.49 -1.47 -41.26
N ARG A 372 -20.73 -1.99 -41.19
CA ARG A 372 -21.77 -1.86 -40.13
C ARG A 372 -22.70 -3.09 -40.09
N THR A 373 -23.08 -3.52 -38.88
CA THR A 373 -24.36 -4.17 -38.47
C THR A 373 -25.05 -5.23 -39.36
N SER A 374 -25.32 -6.43 -38.79
CA SER A 374 -26.72 -6.90 -38.65
C SER A 374 -26.94 -7.90 -37.51
N GLN A 375 -28.21 -8.05 -37.13
CA GLN A 375 -28.80 -8.57 -35.90
C GLN A 375 -28.79 -10.10 -35.73
N ARG A 376 -28.60 -10.57 -34.48
CA ARG A 376 -29.40 -11.61 -33.76
C ARG A 376 -28.97 -11.58 -32.28
N ALA A 377 -29.80 -11.43 -31.25
CA ALA A 377 -31.20 -11.81 -30.99
C ALA A 377 -31.41 -13.30 -30.66
N SER A 378 -31.29 -13.61 -29.35
CA SER A 378 -31.89 -14.75 -28.65
C SER A 378 -32.42 -14.23 -27.29
N PRO A 379 -33.56 -14.72 -26.77
CA PRO A 379 -34.19 -14.19 -25.57
C PRO A 379 -33.67 -14.83 -24.27
N GLY A 380 -33.92 -14.15 -23.14
CA GLY A 380 -33.95 -14.77 -21.83
C GLY A 380 -35.38 -15.17 -21.44
N GLY A 381 -35.49 -16.12 -20.51
CA GLY A 381 -36.71 -16.56 -19.83
C GLY A 381 -36.31 -17.20 -18.50
#